data_AF-A0AAD8JE73-F1
#
_entry.id   AF-A0AAD8JE73-F1
#
_cell.length_a   1.000
_cell.length_b   1.000
_cell.length_c   1.000
_cell.angle_alpha   90.00
_cell.angle_beta   90.00
_cell.angle_gamma   90.00
#
_symmetry.space_group_name_H-M   'P 1'
#
loop_
_entity.id
_entity.type
_entity.pdbx_description
1 polymer ?
#
loop_
_entity_poly.entity_id
_entity_poly.type
_entity_poly.pdbx_seq_one_letter_code
_entity_poly.pdbx_strand_id
1 'polypeptide(L)'
;MSDLFSKLVNLQSLTLSLKRLNMEQHHTISCPQLLNLYIKISCYDSNYGYIKVVAPKLCSFSSLGILSIMFVVPELENVTIKLHDWFGDMDWMYRKIYYWMLTEMLSAAGNAKNLTFDLDSIKALAATDFLASLRSPFSNLKIVKLPLGYKESSMSSVLRSYLLGASPRATIVTTLPQSNMNPQKVAVSMTAQNALLLGSLEVPTKDMNVQKEHVLEDSVVADRARHIDAPVEEIGKDQVSSLTGNGDFGVWLGYKVNPEFICLLDRIMHKYPETFENFTSKNKKLCTMNLNILCTSLNDFTKISMTEVDSEMISGYKDVFAYLKNQGFNVSWALRRLNFIERLRYSKPLVPELHAIDCRIENDRSKLQELQACVDDVKIKLQDLQARVDESKTKLQAEQTLRMQKLIEIEKAFGTVGTKLAVGFIGNDLLSCD
;
A
#
# COMPACT_ATOMS: atom_id res chain seq x y z
N MET A 1 -18.69 22.44 3.96
CA MET A 1 -17.51 23.32 3.79
C MET A 1 -17.52 24.17 2.50
N SER A 2 -18.23 23.78 1.44
CA SER A 2 -18.28 24.49 0.14
C SER A 2 -18.44 26.01 0.24
N ASP A 3 -19.45 26.46 0.99
CA ASP A 3 -19.97 27.83 0.98
C ASP A 3 -19.11 28.84 1.73
N LEU A 4 -18.02 28.38 2.36
CA LEU A 4 -17.01 29.24 2.97
C LEU A 4 -16.02 29.73 1.91
N PHE A 5 -15.50 28.83 1.09
CA PHE A 5 -14.42 29.11 0.15
C PHE A 5 -14.88 30.00 -1.01
N SER A 6 -16.09 29.80 -1.52
CA SER A 6 -16.67 30.62 -2.60
C SER A 6 -16.77 32.11 -2.28
N LYS A 7 -16.79 32.47 -0.98
CA LYS A 7 -16.82 33.87 -0.50
C LYS A 7 -15.41 34.48 -0.40
N LEU A 8 -14.36 33.67 -0.37
CA LEU A 8 -12.95 34.10 -0.25
C LEU A 8 -12.35 34.43 -1.62
N VAL A 9 -13.06 35.25 -2.41
CA VAL A 9 -12.78 35.49 -3.84
C VAL A 9 -11.35 35.97 -4.12
N ASN A 10 -10.73 36.72 -3.22
CA ASN A 10 -9.39 37.28 -3.38
C ASN A 10 -8.26 36.43 -2.74
N LEU A 11 -8.56 35.24 -2.21
CA LEU A 11 -7.58 34.40 -1.52
C LEU A 11 -6.57 33.79 -2.50
N GLN A 12 -5.30 34.21 -2.42
CA GLN A 12 -4.22 33.72 -3.29
C GLN A 12 -3.48 32.48 -2.76
N SER A 13 -3.48 32.26 -1.45
CA SER A 13 -2.81 31.11 -0.83
C SER A 13 -3.67 30.51 0.27
N LEU A 14 -3.83 29.18 0.28
CA LEU A 14 -4.62 28.45 1.27
C LEU A 14 -3.82 27.28 1.86
N THR A 15 -3.78 27.22 3.19
CA THR A 15 -3.25 26.08 3.95
C THR A 15 -4.40 25.42 4.72
N LEU A 16 -4.61 24.13 4.50
CA LEU A 16 -5.56 23.32 5.27
C LEU A 16 -4.81 22.28 6.11
N SER A 17 -5.17 22.17 7.39
CA SER A 17 -4.70 21.10 8.29
C SER A 17 -5.89 20.25 8.72
N LEU A 18 -6.08 19.14 8.01
CA LEU A 18 -7.22 18.24 8.15
C LEU A 18 -6.88 17.13 9.15
N LYS A 19 -7.30 17.31 10.41
CA LYS A 19 -7.20 16.30 11.47
C LYS A 19 -8.48 15.45 11.47
N ARG A 20 -8.36 14.17 11.12
CA ARG A 20 -9.40 13.13 11.19
C ARG A 20 -10.75 13.58 10.61
N LEU A 21 -10.94 13.39 9.30
CA LEU A 21 -12.25 13.61 8.68
C LEU A 21 -13.21 12.47 9.06
N ASN A 22 -13.92 12.62 10.18
CA ASN A 22 -15.30 12.14 10.19
C ASN A 22 -16.02 12.93 9.08
N MET A 23 -16.46 12.28 7.99
CA MET A 23 -17.63 12.66 7.18
C MET A 23 -17.73 11.82 5.90
N GLU A 24 -18.94 11.38 5.57
CA GLU A 24 -19.36 10.88 4.24
C GLU A 24 -19.47 12.02 3.18
N GLN A 25 -18.84 13.18 3.43
CA GLN A 25 -19.10 14.42 2.71
C GLN A 25 -17.99 14.75 1.73
N HIS A 26 -18.36 14.96 0.47
CA HIS A 26 -17.49 15.64 -0.49
C HIS A 26 -17.22 17.09 -0.03
N HIS A 27 -16.02 17.59 -0.32
CA HIS A 27 -15.61 18.95 0.03
C HIS A 27 -15.24 19.70 -1.23
N THR A 28 -15.75 20.92 -1.41
CA THR A 28 -15.38 21.76 -2.55
C THR A 28 -14.59 22.99 -2.07
N ILE A 29 -13.40 23.18 -2.60
CA ILE A 29 -12.59 24.39 -2.44
C ILE A 29 -12.78 25.21 -3.73
N SER A 30 -13.63 26.23 -3.70
CA SER A 30 -13.89 27.10 -4.84
C SER A 30 -13.32 28.49 -4.57
N CYS A 31 -12.15 28.79 -5.12
CA CYS A 31 -11.43 30.05 -4.88
C CYS A 31 -10.86 30.60 -6.21
N PRO A 32 -11.49 31.60 -6.84
CA PRO A 32 -11.16 32.01 -8.22
C PRO A 32 -9.77 32.64 -8.41
N GLN A 33 -9.18 33.22 -7.36
CA GLN A 33 -7.84 33.83 -7.39
C GLN A 33 -6.75 32.99 -6.69
N LEU A 34 -7.05 31.75 -6.30
CA LEU A 34 -6.11 30.89 -5.58
C LEU A 34 -4.96 30.43 -6.48
N LEU A 35 -3.74 30.78 -6.08
CA LEU A 35 -2.47 30.45 -6.75
C LEU A 35 -1.76 29.27 -6.09
N ASN A 36 -1.87 29.15 -4.76
CA ASN A 36 -1.15 28.15 -3.95
C ASN A 36 -2.11 27.40 -3.01
N LEU A 37 -2.09 26.07 -3.05
CA LEU A 37 -2.86 25.21 -2.13
C LEU A 37 -1.94 24.21 -1.43
N TYR A 38 -1.87 24.29 -0.10
CA TYR A 38 -1.20 23.30 0.74
C TYR A 38 -2.23 22.54 1.60
N ILE A 39 -2.21 21.22 1.56
CA ILE A 39 -3.06 20.36 2.39
C ILE A 39 -2.19 19.41 3.22
N LYS A 40 -2.28 19.52 4.54
CA LYS A 40 -1.73 18.56 5.50
C LYS A 40 -2.86 17.71 6.08
N ILE A 41 -2.71 16.39 6.07
CA ILE A 41 -3.56 15.46 6.82
C ILE A 41 -2.73 14.85 7.97
N SER A 42 -3.36 14.18 8.93
CA SER A 42 -2.66 13.48 10.02
C SER A 42 -3.26 12.15 10.49
N CYS A 43 -4.31 11.62 9.85
CA CYS A 43 -4.94 10.34 10.21
C CYS A 43 -5.90 9.85 9.09
N TYR A 44 -6.13 8.53 9.02
CA TYR A 44 -6.86 7.80 7.96
C TYR A 44 -6.97 6.31 8.42
N ASP A 45 -8.09 5.63 8.74
CA ASP A 45 -9.56 5.85 8.76
C ASP A 45 -10.38 5.57 7.45
N SER A 46 -9.80 4.98 6.40
CA SER A 46 -10.31 4.45 5.08
C SER A 46 -11.62 4.92 4.38
N ASN A 47 -12.71 5.29 5.05
CA ASN A 47 -14.04 5.53 4.44
C ASN A 47 -14.20 6.96 3.88
N TYR A 48 -13.25 7.43 3.08
CA TYR A 48 -13.03 8.87 2.88
C TYR A 48 -13.89 9.56 1.81
N GLY A 49 -14.49 10.69 2.20
CA GLY A 49 -14.97 11.72 1.29
C GLY A 49 -13.84 12.39 0.48
N TYR A 50 -14.23 13.04 -0.62
CA TYR A 50 -13.33 13.50 -1.68
C TYR A 50 -13.28 15.03 -1.81
N ILE A 51 -12.10 15.58 -2.13
CA ILE A 51 -11.87 17.03 -2.26
C ILE A 51 -11.89 17.46 -3.74
N LYS A 52 -12.85 18.29 -4.12
CA LYS A 52 -12.92 18.96 -5.43
C LYS A 52 -12.33 20.36 -5.33
N VAL A 53 -11.30 20.65 -6.11
CA VAL A 53 -10.66 21.97 -6.17
C VAL A 53 -11.09 22.69 -7.46
N VAL A 54 -11.76 23.82 -7.32
CA VAL A 54 -12.21 24.69 -8.42
C VAL A 54 -11.49 26.03 -8.29
N ALA A 55 -10.28 26.09 -8.85
CA ALA A 55 -9.35 27.20 -8.70
C ALA A 55 -8.62 27.45 -10.03
N PRO A 56 -9.20 28.19 -10.99
CA PRO A 56 -8.70 28.30 -12.37
C PRO A 56 -7.32 28.99 -12.50
N LYS A 57 -6.80 29.58 -11.42
CA LYS A 57 -5.46 30.19 -11.34
C LYS A 57 -4.45 29.39 -10.50
N LEU A 58 -4.77 28.17 -10.10
CA LEU A 58 -3.93 27.38 -9.20
C LEU A 58 -2.63 26.93 -9.88
N CYS A 59 -1.54 27.66 -9.64
CA CYS A 59 -0.22 27.33 -10.16
C CYS A 59 0.50 26.27 -9.32
N SER A 60 0.31 26.25 -8.00
CA SER A 60 1.00 25.33 -7.10
C SER A 60 0.07 24.55 -6.17
N PHE A 61 0.26 23.24 -6.13
CA PHE A 61 -0.32 22.35 -5.13
C PHE A 61 0.78 21.65 -4.32
N SER A 62 0.52 21.41 -3.04
CA SER A 62 1.39 20.63 -2.17
C SER A 62 0.58 19.80 -1.19
N SER A 63 0.96 18.54 -0.98
CA SER A 63 0.41 17.71 0.10
C SER A 63 1.46 17.37 1.17
N LEU A 64 0.97 17.12 2.38
CA LEU A 64 1.63 16.27 3.36
C LEU A 64 0.62 15.22 3.81
N GLY A 65 0.81 14.00 3.30
CA GLY A 65 -0.15 12.90 3.37
C GLY A 65 -0.82 12.59 2.03
N ILE A 66 -1.63 11.52 2.05
CA ILE A 66 -2.42 10.99 0.92
C ILE A 66 -3.87 11.47 1.06
N LEU A 67 -4.52 11.81 -0.06
CA LEU A 67 -5.92 12.22 -0.10
C LEU A 67 -6.59 11.91 -1.44
N SER A 68 -7.91 11.68 -1.40
CA SER A 68 -8.74 11.67 -2.60
C SER A 68 -9.07 13.10 -3.04
N ILE A 69 -8.61 13.49 -4.23
CA ILE A 69 -8.68 14.87 -4.74
C ILE A 69 -8.95 14.90 -6.26
N MET A 70 -9.60 15.95 -6.75
CA MET A 70 -9.64 16.33 -8.16
C MET A 70 -9.39 17.82 -8.32
N PHE A 71 -8.62 18.18 -9.34
CA PHE A 71 -8.44 19.57 -9.76
C PHE A 71 -9.27 19.87 -11.01
N VAL A 72 -10.19 20.82 -10.90
CA VAL A 72 -10.88 21.45 -12.03
C VAL A 72 -10.12 22.73 -12.38
N VAL A 73 -8.93 22.55 -12.94
CA VAL A 73 -7.96 23.61 -13.27
C VAL A 73 -7.33 23.29 -14.62
N PRO A 74 -6.93 24.30 -15.44
CA PRO A 74 -6.41 24.03 -16.78
C PRO A 74 -5.03 23.35 -16.75
N GLU A 75 -4.10 23.88 -15.97
CA GLU A 75 -2.75 23.36 -15.79
C GLU A 75 -2.32 23.51 -14.33
N LEU A 76 -1.44 22.62 -13.85
CA LEU A 76 -0.68 22.81 -12.61
C LEU A 76 0.78 23.05 -12.97
N GLU A 77 1.42 24.08 -12.42
CA GLU A 77 2.84 24.32 -12.69
C GLU A 77 3.71 23.47 -11.76
N ASN A 78 3.42 23.49 -10.45
CA ASN A 78 4.26 22.85 -9.44
C ASN A 78 3.42 21.99 -8.48
N VAL A 79 3.66 20.68 -8.48
CA VAL A 79 3.01 19.71 -7.58
C VAL A 79 4.08 19.06 -6.70
N THR A 80 3.96 19.24 -5.37
CA THR A 80 4.86 18.64 -4.39
C THR A 80 4.12 17.65 -3.50
N ILE A 81 4.48 16.37 -3.59
CA ILE A 81 3.92 15.33 -2.73
C ILE A 81 4.93 14.98 -1.64
N LYS A 82 4.45 14.93 -0.40
CA LYS A 82 5.22 14.51 0.77
C LYS A 82 4.40 13.54 1.60
N LEU A 83 5.07 12.56 2.19
CA LEU A 83 4.48 11.59 3.09
C LEU A 83 5.10 11.67 4.49
N HIS A 84 6.43 11.74 4.58
CA HIS A 84 7.22 11.82 5.83
C HIS A 84 6.73 10.86 6.93
N ASP A 85 7.30 9.65 6.95
CA ASP A 85 7.00 8.58 7.92
C ASP A 85 5.53 8.10 7.96
N TRP A 86 4.68 8.52 7.01
CA TRP A 86 3.24 8.23 6.91
C TRP A 86 2.82 6.77 7.14
N PHE A 87 3.68 5.82 6.77
CA PHE A 87 3.39 4.40 6.85
C PHE A 87 3.85 3.74 8.16
N GLY A 88 4.73 4.37 8.96
CA GLY A 88 5.24 3.85 10.25
C GLY A 88 5.30 2.32 10.36
N ASP A 89 4.62 1.79 11.39
CA ASP A 89 4.41 0.36 11.65
C ASP A 89 3.12 -0.21 11.03
N MET A 90 2.52 0.48 10.06
CA MET A 90 1.25 0.09 9.45
C MET A 90 1.36 -1.29 8.75
N ASP A 91 0.31 -2.11 8.89
CA ASP A 91 0.26 -3.43 8.26
C ASP A 91 0.25 -3.36 6.72
N TRP A 92 0.84 -4.38 6.09
CA TRP A 92 1.00 -4.50 4.63
C TRP A 92 -0.31 -4.36 3.84
N MET A 93 -1.42 -4.95 4.30
CA MET A 93 -2.72 -4.87 3.60
C MET A 93 -3.19 -3.42 3.49
N TYR A 94 -3.05 -2.65 4.57
CA TYR A 94 -3.41 -1.23 4.59
C TYR A 94 -2.47 -0.40 3.71
N ARG A 95 -1.15 -0.68 3.72
CA ARG A 95 -0.19 0.00 2.82
C ARG A 95 -0.60 -0.11 1.36
N LYS A 96 -1.09 -1.28 0.91
CA LYS A 96 -1.51 -1.48 -0.47
C LYS A 96 -2.71 -0.61 -0.88
N ILE A 97 -3.67 -0.38 0.03
CA ILE A 97 -4.76 0.58 -0.19
C ILE A 97 -4.19 2.00 -0.37
N TYR A 98 -3.27 2.42 0.52
CA TYR A 98 -2.64 3.74 0.43
C TYR A 98 -1.79 3.94 -0.82
N TYR A 99 -1.10 2.91 -1.30
CA TYR A 99 -0.38 2.96 -2.58
C TYR A 99 -1.34 3.22 -3.76
N TRP A 100 -2.52 2.59 -3.75
CA TRP A 100 -3.54 2.84 -4.78
C TRP A 100 -4.08 4.27 -4.69
N MET A 101 -4.42 4.75 -3.49
CA MET A 101 -4.86 6.13 -3.29
C MET A 101 -3.79 7.17 -3.65
N LEU A 102 -2.50 6.84 -3.49
CA LEU A 102 -1.39 7.68 -3.95
C LEU A 102 -1.34 7.76 -5.49
N THR A 103 -1.59 6.66 -6.20
CA THR A 103 -1.68 6.66 -7.67
C THR A 103 -2.91 7.39 -8.20
N GLU A 104 -4.05 7.35 -7.50
CA GLU A 104 -5.24 8.16 -7.81
C GLU A 104 -4.95 9.66 -7.62
N MET A 105 -4.37 10.04 -6.47
CA MET A 105 -4.00 11.42 -6.15
C MET A 105 -3.00 12.02 -7.15
N LEU A 106 -2.09 11.19 -7.67
CA LEU A 106 -1.16 11.56 -8.75
C LEU A 106 -1.83 11.64 -10.12
N SER A 107 -2.81 10.79 -10.40
CA SER A 107 -3.56 10.82 -11.66
C SER A 107 -4.42 12.09 -11.76
N ALA A 108 -4.99 12.54 -10.64
CA ALA A 108 -5.63 13.86 -10.54
C ALA A 108 -4.67 15.03 -10.82
N ALA A 109 -3.36 14.83 -10.64
CA ALA A 109 -2.31 15.80 -10.93
C ALA A 109 -1.67 15.63 -12.33
N GLY A 110 -2.29 14.88 -13.26
CA GLY A 110 -1.76 14.59 -14.60
C GLY A 110 -1.36 15.82 -15.45
N ASN A 111 -2.02 16.96 -15.24
CA ASN A 111 -1.68 18.23 -15.93
C ASN A 111 -0.49 18.99 -15.30
N ALA A 112 0.29 18.37 -14.41
CA ALA A 112 1.44 18.99 -13.75
C ALA A 112 2.67 19.15 -14.67
N LYS A 113 3.29 20.34 -14.65
CA LYS A 113 4.57 20.59 -15.36
C LYS A 113 5.79 20.14 -14.57
N ASN A 114 5.79 20.36 -13.25
CA ASN A 114 6.87 19.97 -12.35
C ASN A 114 6.31 19.12 -11.20
N LEU A 115 6.82 17.89 -11.05
CA LEU A 115 6.58 17.04 -9.88
C LEU A 115 7.76 17.11 -8.91
N THR A 116 7.49 17.09 -7.61
CA THR A 116 8.50 16.96 -6.55
C THR A 116 8.05 15.95 -5.51
N PHE A 117 8.95 15.05 -5.13
CA PHE A 117 8.70 14.01 -4.12
C PHE A 117 9.65 14.16 -2.92
N ASP A 118 9.19 13.81 -1.72
CA ASP A 118 10.10 13.41 -0.63
C ASP A 118 10.53 11.95 -0.76
N LEU A 119 11.46 11.53 0.10
CA LEU A 119 12.07 10.20 0.05
C LEU A 119 11.05 9.07 0.26
N ASP A 120 10.02 9.30 1.06
CA ASP A 120 9.02 8.29 1.38
C ASP A 120 7.95 8.18 0.29
N SER A 121 7.58 9.30 -0.34
CA SER A 121 6.69 9.31 -1.52
C SER A 121 7.27 8.49 -2.66
N ILE A 122 8.55 8.70 -3.00
CA ILE A 122 9.18 7.98 -4.12
C ILE A 122 9.47 6.51 -3.78
N LYS A 123 9.75 6.18 -2.51
CA LYS A 123 9.84 4.79 -2.03
C LYS A 123 8.50 4.07 -2.08
N ALA A 124 7.42 4.72 -1.65
CA ALA A 124 6.06 4.14 -1.67
C ALA A 124 5.63 3.81 -3.09
N LEU A 125 5.87 4.72 -4.04
CA LEU A 125 5.69 4.45 -5.47
C LEU A 125 6.57 3.28 -5.93
N ALA A 126 7.87 3.28 -5.61
CA ALA A 126 8.77 2.18 -5.99
C ALA A 126 8.35 0.80 -5.42
N ALA A 127 7.62 0.77 -4.30
CA ALA A 127 7.08 -0.44 -3.66
C ALA A 127 5.67 -0.83 -4.13
N THR A 128 5.07 -0.09 -5.08
CA THR A 128 3.71 -0.32 -5.57
C THR A 128 3.70 -1.38 -6.68
N ASP A 129 3.21 -2.58 -6.35
CA ASP A 129 3.29 -3.77 -7.20
C ASP A 129 2.47 -3.69 -8.50
N PHE A 130 1.33 -3.00 -8.48
CA PHE A 130 0.48 -2.80 -9.66
C PHE A 130 0.86 -1.61 -10.55
N LEU A 131 1.96 -0.87 -10.28
CA LEU A 131 2.39 0.22 -11.18
C LEU A 131 2.60 -0.23 -12.63
N ALA A 132 2.95 -1.49 -12.87
CA ALA A 132 3.18 -2.04 -14.20
C ALA A 132 1.92 -2.15 -15.07
N SER A 133 0.71 -2.13 -14.50
CA SER A 133 -0.55 -2.08 -15.25
C SER A 133 -1.09 -0.67 -15.45
N LEU A 134 -0.53 0.34 -14.76
CA LEU A 134 -0.95 1.73 -14.86
C LEU A 134 -0.21 2.45 -16.00
N ARG A 135 -0.95 3.21 -16.81
CA ARG A 135 -0.37 4.15 -17.76
C ARG A 135 0.11 5.41 -17.03
N SER A 136 1.13 6.06 -17.56
CA SER A 136 1.59 7.36 -17.07
C SER A 136 0.47 8.40 -17.21
N PRO A 137 0.05 9.09 -16.14
CA PRO A 137 -1.00 10.10 -16.21
C PRO A 137 -0.48 11.49 -16.63
N PHE A 138 0.84 11.68 -16.72
CA PHE A 138 1.45 13.00 -16.84
C PHE A 138 1.72 13.39 -18.30
N SER A 139 0.82 14.19 -18.89
CA SER A 139 0.86 14.60 -20.30
C SER A 139 1.63 15.90 -20.57
N ASN A 140 1.73 16.77 -19.55
CA ASN A 140 2.33 18.12 -19.66
C ASN A 140 3.68 18.25 -18.91
N LEU A 141 4.27 17.12 -18.52
CA LEU A 141 5.39 17.09 -17.59
C LEU A 141 6.69 17.55 -18.26
N LYS A 142 7.48 18.29 -17.49
CA LYS A 142 8.82 18.78 -17.86
C LYS A 142 9.88 18.31 -16.90
N ILE A 143 9.60 18.30 -15.60
CA ILE A 143 10.58 17.98 -14.55
C ILE A 143 9.98 17.03 -13.50
N VAL A 144 10.72 15.97 -13.18
CA VAL A 144 10.54 15.20 -11.94
C VAL A 144 11.73 15.48 -11.02
N LYS A 145 11.49 16.21 -9.92
CA LYS A 145 12.48 16.43 -8.88
C LYS A 145 12.51 15.25 -7.90
N LEU A 146 13.65 14.55 -7.88
CA LEU A 146 13.92 13.50 -6.91
C LEU A 146 14.53 14.08 -5.61
N PRO A 147 14.27 13.45 -4.46
CA PRO A 147 14.83 13.85 -3.17
C PRO A 147 16.31 13.49 -3.07
N LEU A 148 17.04 14.27 -2.26
CA LEU A 148 18.43 13.97 -1.88
C LEU A 148 18.52 12.55 -1.30
N GLY A 149 19.49 11.76 -1.79
CA GLY A 149 19.69 10.36 -1.43
C GLY A 149 19.03 9.34 -2.36
N TYR A 150 17.99 9.70 -3.13
CA TYR A 150 17.40 8.79 -4.12
C TYR A 150 18.12 8.93 -5.47
N LYS A 151 18.81 7.86 -5.91
CA LYS A 151 19.55 7.85 -7.18
C LYS A 151 18.62 7.53 -8.35
N GLU A 152 18.69 8.28 -9.44
CA GLU A 152 17.96 7.96 -10.67
C GLU A 152 18.30 6.54 -11.18
N SER A 153 19.56 6.11 -11.05
CA SER A 153 20.02 4.77 -11.41
C SER A 153 19.44 3.63 -10.55
N SER A 154 18.71 3.95 -9.46
CA SER A 154 17.96 2.98 -8.66
C SER A 154 16.45 2.99 -8.94
N MET A 155 15.98 3.84 -9.85
CA MET A 155 14.59 3.84 -10.31
C MET A 155 14.32 2.64 -11.21
N SER A 156 13.29 1.85 -10.91
CA SER A 156 12.88 0.73 -11.76
C SER A 156 12.35 1.24 -13.12
N SER A 157 12.48 0.42 -14.16
CA SER A 157 11.91 0.71 -15.48
C SER A 157 10.40 0.96 -15.43
N VAL A 158 9.69 0.22 -14.56
CA VAL A 158 8.26 0.40 -14.26
C VAL A 158 7.97 1.80 -13.70
N LEU A 159 8.68 2.21 -12.64
CA LEU A 159 8.49 3.54 -12.03
C LEU A 159 8.86 4.67 -13.00
N ARG A 160 9.93 4.50 -13.79
CA ARG A 160 10.32 5.46 -14.83
C ARG A 160 9.25 5.57 -15.92
N SER A 161 8.67 4.45 -16.34
CA SER A 161 7.59 4.40 -17.34
C SER A 161 6.32 5.08 -16.82
N TYR A 162 5.94 4.84 -15.56
CA TYR A 162 4.79 5.52 -14.95
C TYR A 162 5.00 7.03 -14.79
N LEU A 163 6.20 7.48 -14.40
CA LEU A 163 6.47 8.90 -14.20
C LEU A 163 6.66 9.69 -15.52
N LEU A 164 7.27 9.08 -16.55
CA LEU A 164 7.69 9.80 -17.77
C LEU A 164 7.00 9.33 -19.06
N GLY A 165 6.27 8.21 -19.05
CA GLY A 165 5.81 7.52 -20.27
C GLY A 165 4.85 8.33 -21.16
N ALA A 166 4.06 9.24 -20.57
CA ALA A 166 3.18 10.16 -21.31
C ALA A 166 3.86 11.50 -21.66
N SER A 167 5.06 11.75 -21.13
CA SER A 167 5.88 12.95 -21.38
C SER A 167 7.35 12.57 -21.65
N PRO A 168 7.68 11.94 -22.80
CA PRO A 168 9.03 11.43 -23.08
C PRO A 168 10.12 12.51 -23.21
N ARG A 169 9.75 13.80 -23.15
CA ARG A 169 10.66 14.95 -23.09
C ARG A 169 10.92 15.46 -21.66
N ALA A 170 10.27 14.88 -20.65
CA ALA A 170 10.45 15.26 -19.25
C ALA A 170 11.78 14.73 -18.71
N THR A 171 12.48 15.56 -17.92
CA THR A 171 13.76 15.21 -17.30
C THR A 171 13.60 14.90 -15.82
N ILE A 172 14.34 13.90 -15.34
CA ILE A 172 14.57 13.71 -13.92
C ILE A 172 15.69 14.65 -13.49
N VAL A 173 15.54 15.28 -12.32
CA VAL A 173 16.57 16.14 -11.72
C VAL A 173 16.68 15.91 -10.21
N THR A 174 17.88 16.01 -9.66
CA THR A 174 18.12 16.03 -8.20
C THR A 174 18.19 17.47 -7.64
N THR A 175 18.45 18.44 -8.51
CA THR A 175 18.42 19.88 -8.23
C THR A 175 17.68 20.58 -9.38
N LEU A 176 16.84 21.57 -9.12
CA LEU A 176 16.27 22.37 -10.21
C LEU A 176 17.36 23.32 -10.73
N PRO A 177 17.46 23.50 -12.06
CA PRO A 177 18.02 24.73 -12.61
C PRO A 177 17.24 25.92 -12.04
N GLN A 178 17.95 26.92 -11.50
CA GLN A 178 17.29 28.17 -11.10
C GLN A 178 16.80 28.88 -12.37
N SER A 179 15.48 28.94 -12.56
CA SER A 179 14.91 29.91 -13.48
C SER A 179 15.13 31.31 -12.90
N ASN A 180 15.52 32.26 -13.76
CA ASN A 180 15.85 33.64 -13.35
C ASN A 180 14.60 34.45 -12.97
N MET A 181 13.97 34.08 -11.85
CA MET A 181 13.04 34.94 -11.13
C MET A 181 13.83 36.07 -10.47
N ASN A 182 13.83 37.23 -11.11
CA ASN A 182 14.62 38.42 -10.74
C ASN A 182 14.35 38.84 -9.27
N PRO A 183 15.34 38.75 -8.34
CA PRO A 183 15.13 38.99 -6.92
C PRO A 183 15.21 40.49 -6.57
N GLN A 184 14.28 41.29 -7.10
CA GLN A 184 14.07 42.69 -6.68
C GLN A 184 12.59 42.98 -6.42
N LYS A 185 12.32 43.49 -5.20
CA LYS A 185 11.03 43.50 -4.49
C LYS A 185 10.56 42.07 -4.15
N VAL A 186 10.31 41.69 -2.89
CA VAL A 186 10.19 42.48 -1.65
C VAL A 186 11.16 41.95 -0.58
N ALA A 187 11.96 42.84 0.00
CA ALA A 187 12.76 42.56 1.18
C ALA A 187 12.24 43.39 2.38
N VAL A 188 11.33 42.82 3.17
CA VAL A 188 10.96 43.29 4.52
C VAL A 188 10.50 42.07 5.35
N SER A 189 11.22 41.77 6.45
CA SER A 189 10.83 40.88 7.56
C SER A 189 10.56 39.38 7.28
N MET A 190 10.88 38.43 8.19
CA MET A 190 11.50 38.51 9.52
C MET A 190 12.67 37.50 9.67
N THR A 191 13.62 37.83 10.54
CA THR A 191 14.71 36.94 10.98
C THR A 191 14.41 36.36 12.36
N ALA A 192 14.07 35.07 12.43
CA ALA A 192 13.97 34.25 13.65
C ALA A 192 13.63 32.79 13.24
N GLN A 193 14.18 31.71 13.79
CA GLN A 193 15.32 31.49 14.69
C GLN A 193 16.04 30.21 14.22
N ASN A 194 17.37 30.18 14.23
CA ASN A 194 18.18 28.97 14.05
C ASN A 194 19.56 29.19 14.70
N ALA A 195 19.58 29.16 16.04
CA ALA A 195 20.77 29.22 16.89
C ALA A 195 20.41 28.64 18.27
N LEU A 196 21.41 28.10 18.99
CA LEU A 196 21.27 27.18 20.15
C LEU A 196 20.77 25.77 19.71
N LEU A 197 21.43 24.66 20.03
CA LEU A 197 22.64 24.42 20.83
C LEU A 197 23.44 23.23 20.27
N LEU A 198 24.78 23.35 20.23
CA LEU A 198 25.70 22.21 20.07
C LEU A 198 27.11 22.63 20.58
N GLY A 199 27.71 21.82 21.46
CA GLY A 199 28.94 22.14 22.21
C GLY A 199 28.63 22.73 23.60
N SER A 200 29.27 22.34 24.70
CA SER A 200 30.57 21.64 24.83
C SER A 200 30.57 20.53 25.91
N LEU A 201 31.73 19.89 26.08
CA LEU A 201 32.02 18.75 26.96
C LEU A 201 32.23 19.11 28.45
N GLU A 202 32.48 18.04 29.22
CA GLU A 202 33.33 17.94 30.43
C GLU A 202 32.69 17.96 31.83
N VAL A 203 33.36 17.21 32.71
CA VAL A 203 33.00 16.84 34.08
C VAL A 203 34.28 16.90 34.92
N PRO A 204 34.24 17.43 36.16
CA PRO A 204 34.99 16.77 37.23
C PRO A 204 34.21 16.62 38.56
N THR A 205 34.26 15.40 39.06
CA THR A 205 34.25 14.90 40.45
C THR A 205 34.10 15.84 41.66
N LYS A 206 33.37 15.35 42.69
CA LYS A 206 33.90 15.30 44.07
C LYS A 206 33.26 14.22 44.94
N ASP A 207 34.04 13.67 45.86
CA ASP A 207 33.73 12.51 46.73
C ASP A 207 33.13 12.87 48.10
N MET A 208 32.47 11.90 48.74
CA MET A 208 32.85 11.32 50.06
C MET A 208 32.14 9.95 50.23
N ASN A 209 32.80 8.83 50.59
CA ASN A 209 33.31 8.42 51.93
C ASN A 209 32.15 8.08 52.91
N VAL A 210 32.10 7.01 53.73
CA VAL A 210 33.16 6.28 54.47
C VAL A 210 32.91 4.75 54.61
N GLN A 211 34.01 4.01 54.77
CA GLN A 211 34.24 2.61 55.16
C GLN A 211 33.27 1.95 56.18
N LYS A 212 33.23 0.60 56.16
CA LYS A 212 33.78 -0.21 57.27
C LYS A 212 34.22 -1.63 56.86
N GLU A 213 35.02 -2.26 57.72
CA GLU A 213 35.91 -3.39 57.47
C GLU A 213 35.90 -4.35 58.69
N HIS A 214 36.23 -5.65 58.48
CA HIS A 214 36.89 -6.63 59.38
C HIS A 214 36.53 -8.09 58.93
N VAL A 215 37.52 -8.91 58.52
CA VAL A 215 38.27 -9.96 59.30
C VAL A 215 37.48 -11.28 59.43
N LEU A 216 37.92 -12.36 58.76
CA LEU A 216 38.79 -13.47 59.23
C LEU A 216 37.98 -14.53 60.04
N GLU A 217 38.27 -15.84 60.10
CA GLU A 217 39.50 -16.62 59.86
C GLU A 217 39.21 -18.12 59.51
N ASP A 218 40.24 -18.83 59.07
CA ASP A 218 40.45 -20.24 58.65
C ASP A 218 39.56 -21.42 59.14
N SER A 219 39.52 -22.50 58.33
CA SER A 219 40.10 -23.86 58.61
C SER A 219 39.54 -24.97 57.66
N VAL A 220 40.35 -25.76 56.91
CA VAL A 220 41.05 -27.05 57.24
C VAL A 220 40.11 -28.27 57.43
N VAL A 221 40.32 -29.50 56.88
CA VAL A 221 41.04 -30.01 55.67
C VAL A 221 40.69 -31.51 55.41
N ALA A 222 40.73 -31.98 54.15
CA ALA A 222 40.78 -33.40 53.67
C ALA A 222 39.64 -34.38 54.14
N ASP A 223 39.47 -35.64 53.67
CA ASP A 223 40.20 -36.54 52.74
C ASP A 223 39.24 -37.65 52.16
N ARG A 224 39.76 -38.52 51.28
CA ARG A 224 39.37 -39.93 51.01
C ARG A 224 38.09 -40.27 50.24
N ALA A 225 38.30 -40.42 48.94
CA ALA A 225 37.62 -41.37 48.04
C ALA A 225 37.63 -42.85 48.51
N ARG A 226 36.75 -43.66 47.89
CA ARG A 226 37.12 -44.91 47.18
C ARG A 226 35.98 -45.45 46.28
N HIS A 227 36.37 -46.15 45.21
CA HIS A 227 35.51 -47.01 44.37
C HIS A 227 35.26 -48.38 45.04
N ILE A 228 34.27 -49.14 44.56
CA ILE A 228 34.42 -50.49 43.98
C ILE A 228 33.10 -50.93 43.30
N ASP A 229 33.20 -51.92 42.42
CA ASP A 229 32.32 -52.19 41.27
C ASP A 229 31.11 -53.13 41.52
N ALA A 230 30.10 -53.00 40.63
CA ALA A 230 29.42 -54.02 39.79
C ALA A 230 29.38 -55.54 40.18
N PRO A 231 28.63 -56.39 39.42
CA PRO A 231 27.28 -56.25 38.85
C PRO A 231 26.36 -57.46 39.19
N VAL A 232 25.09 -57.43 38.76
CA VAL A 232 24.27 -58.65 38.53
C VAL A 232 23.46 -58.48 37.23
N GLU A 233 23.55 -59.44 36.32
CA GLU A 233 22.59 -59.64 35.23
C GLU A 233 21.52 -60.64 35.67
N GLU A 234 20.25 -60.40 35.34
CA GLU A 234 19.35 -61.50 34.99
C GLU A 234 18.32 -61.04 33.93
N ILE A 235 17.75 -62.00 33.20
CA ILE A 235 17.15 -61.79 31.88
C ILE A 235 15.62 -61.78 31.97
N GLY A 236 15.00 -60.66 31.56
CA GLY A 236 13.55 -60.56 31.34
C GLY A 236 13.26 -59.89 30.00
N LYS A 237 13.11 -60.69 28.94
CA LYS A 237 12.75 -60.18 27.60
C LYS A 237 11.24 -60.09 27.45
N ASP A 238 10.72 -58.87 27.32
CA ASP A 238 9.48 -58.62 26.57
C ASP A 238 9.76 -57.57 25.49
N GLN A 239 9.63 -57.97 24.23
CA GLN A 239 9.80 -57.09 23.08
C GLN A 239 8.50 -56.36 22.75
N VAL A 240 8.26 -55.23 23.42
CA VAL A 240 7.49 -54.15 22.81
C VAL A 240 8.49 -53.13 22.25
N SER A 241 8.58 -53.08 20.93
CA SER A 241 9.45 -52.16 20.18
C SER A 241 8.95 -50.72 20.25
N SER A 242 9.05 -50.11 21.43
CA SER A 242 8.93 -48.65 21.57
C SER A 242 9.96 -47.99 20.64
N LEU A 243 9.47 -47.14 19.73
CA LEU A 243 10.36 -46.42 18.82
C LEU A 243 11.22 -45.47 19.67
N THR A 244 12.47 -45.87 19.89
CA THR A 244 13.54 -44.94 20.31
C THR A 244 13.86 -44.07 19.11
N GLY A 245 12.94 -43.16 18.79
CA GLY A 245 13.13 -42.10 17.83
C GLY A 245 14.22 -41.19 18.35
N ASN A 246 15.46 -41.49 17.99
CA ASN A 246 16.64 -40.70 18.31
C ASN A 246 16.65 -39.44 17.45
N GLY A 247 15.60 -38.62 17.59
CA GLY A 247 15.51 -37.30 17.00
C GLY A 247 16.54 -36.40 17.66
N ASP A 248 17.45 -35.85 16.86
CA ASP A 248 18.51 -34.98 17.34
C ASP A 248 17.90 -33.79 18.09
N PHE A 249 18.16 -33.70 19.39
CA PHE A 249 17.70 -32.56 20.18
C PHE A 249 18.56 -31.33 19.88
N GLY A 250 17.90 -30.26 19.44
CA GLY A 250 18.51 -28.95 19.32
C GLY A 250 18.98 -28.44 20.68
N VAL A 251 20.07 -27.67 20.70
CA VAL A 251 20.58 -27.05 21.93
C VAL A 251 20.37 -25.54 21.85
N TRP A 252 19.52 -25.01 22.74
CA TRP A 252 19.23 -23.59 22.85
C TRP A 252 19.59 -23.11 24.26
N LEU A 253 20.53 -22.16 24.36
CA LEU A 253 21.10 -21.64 25.62
C LEU A 253 21.52 -22.74 26.64
N GLY A 254 21.97 -23.90 26.15
CA GLY A 254 22.40 -25.02 26.98
C GLY A 254 21.27 -25.93 27.51
N TYR A 255 20.03 -25.71 27.04
CA TYR A 255 18.89 -26.61 27.21
C TYR A 255 18.68 -27.43 25.93
N LYS A 256 18.25 -28.69 26.09
CA LYS A 256 17.81 -29.52 24.95
C LYS A 256 16.35 -29.17 24.61
N VAL A 257 16.04 -28.96 23.34
CA VAL A 257 14.70 -28.63 22.83
C VAL A 257 14.50 -29.33 21.48
N ASN A 258 13.27 -29.38 20.95
CA ASN A 258 13.07 -29.87 19.59
C ASN A 258 13.75 -28.89 18.58
N PRO A 259 14.45 -29.34 17.52
CA PRO A 259 15.16 -28.45 16.58
C PRO A 259 14.26 -27.40 15.93
N GLU A 260 13.04 -27.82 15.56
CA GLU A 260 11.96 -26.98 15.03
C GLU A 260 11.64 -25.75 15.89
N PHE A 261 11.92 -25.81 17.20
CA PHE A 261 11.65 -24.74 18.16
C PHE A 261 12.81 -23.77 18.36
N ILE A 262 14.03 -24.05 17.90
CA ILE A 262 15.17 -23.12 18.02
C ILE A 262 14.82 -21.76 17.38
N CYS A 263 14.40 -21.77 16.11
CA CYS A 263 14.05 -20.57 15.37
C CYS A 263 12.85 -19.80 15.98
N LEU A 264 11.97 -20.50 16.71
CA LEU A 264 10.87 -19.89 17.45
C LEU A 264 11.37 -19.23 18.74
N LEU A 265 12.20 -19.92 19.51
CA LEU A 265 12.82 -19.41 20.75
C LEU A 265 13.71 -18.19 20.49
N ASP A 266 14.53 -18.21 19.44
CA ASP A 266 15.35 -17.06 19.04
C ASP A 266 14.48 -15.85 18.63
N ARG A 267 13.39 -16.10 17.89
CA ARG A 267 12.41 -15.05 17.55
C ARG A 267 11.69 -14.50 18.78
N ILE A 268 11.36 -15.33 19.77
CA ILE A 268 10.76 -14.87 21.03
C ILE A 268 11.79 -14.08 21.84
N MET A 269 13.02 -14.55 21.98
CA MET A 269 14.10 -13.85 22.71
C MET A 269 14.42 -12.49 22.09
N HIS A 270 14.46 -12.41 20.75
CA HIS A 270 14.73 -11.15 20.06
C HIS A 270 13.57 -10.14 20.16
N LYS A 271 12.31 -10.60 20.16
CA LYS A 271 11.13 -9.72 20.14
C LYS A 271 10.53 -9.42 21.51
N TYR A 272 10.65 -10.36 22.44
CA TYR A 272 10.11 -10.33 23.79
C TYR A 272 11.13 -10.90 24.79
N PRO A 273 12.33 -10.30 24.94
CA PRO A 273 13.38 -10.81 25.82
C PRO A 273 12.91 -10.98 27.27
N GLU A 274 11.93 -10.18 27.70
CA GLU A 274 11.34 -10.25 29.04
C GLU A 274 10.74 -11.64 29.34
N THR A 275 10.38 -12.40 28.30
CA THR A 275 9.84 -13.77 28.40
C THR A 275 10.72 -14.69 29.25
N PHE A 276 12.03 -14.49 29.25
CA PHE A 276 13.01 -15.39 29.88
C PHE A 276 13.75 -14.80 31.09
N GLU A 277 13.51 -13.54 31.48
CA GLU A 277 14.23 -12.86 32.58
C GLU A 277 14.23 -13.64 33.90
N ASN A 278 13.10 -14.25 34.24
CA ASN A 278 12.90 -14.99 35.49
C ASN A 278 12.99 -16.53 35.30
N PHE A 279 13.43 -16.98 34.11
CA PHE A 279 13.53 -18.39 33.76
C PHE A 279 14.87 -19.01 34.24
N THR A 280 15.03 -19.12 35.56
CA THR A 280 16.28 -19.56 36.21
C THR A 280 16.11 -20.79 37.10
N SER A 281 15.43 -21.83 36.61
CA SER A 281 15.29 -23.10 37.34
C SER A 281 16.57 -23.93 37.30
N LYS A 282 16.96 -24.48 38.47
CA LYS A 282 18.13 -25.37 38.62
C LYS A 282 17.94 -26.74 37.95
N ASN A 283 16.70 -27.14 37.64
CA ASN A 283 16.40 -28.44 37.03
C ASN A 283 16.30 -28.32 35.50
N LYS A 284 17.41 -28.63 34.81
CA LYS A 284 17.48 -28.57 33.34
C LYS A 284 16.43 -29.41 32.61
N LYS A 285 15.99 -30.55 33.17
CA LYS A 285 14.95 -31.41 32.56
C LYS A 285 13.58 -30.73 32.60
N LEU A 286 13.26 -30.06 33.71
CA LEU A 286 12.05 -29.25 33.84
C LEU A 286 12.09 -28.01 32.93
N CYS A 287 13.25 -27.34 32.83
CA CYS A 287 13.47 -26.25 31.88
C CYS A 287 13.16 -26.67 30.43
N THR A 288 13.75 -27.78 29.97
CA THR A 288 13.48 -28.39 28.66
C THR A 288 11.99 -28.66 28.44
N MET A 289 11.31 -29.27 29.43
CA MET A 289 9.88 -29.56 29.32
C MET A 289 9.04 -28.28 29.18
N ASN A 290 9.33 -27.25 29.99
CA ASN A 290 8.58 -26.00 29.95
C ASN A 290 8.87 -25.18 28.67
N LEU A 291 10.09 -25.22 28.15
CA LEU A 291 10.45 -24.62 26.85
C LEU A 291 9.68 -25.30 25.71
N ASN A 292 9.61 -26.62 25.70
CA ASN A 292 8.82 -27.36 24.71
C ASN A 292 7.32 -27.04 24.83
N ILE A 293 6.75 -26.97 26.05
CA ILE A 293 5.33 -26.56 26.25
C ILE A 293 5.10 -25.14 25.70
N LEU A 294 5.95 -24.16 26.05
CA LEU A 294 5.89 -22.80 25.53
C LEU A 294 5.89 -22.78 23.99
N CYS A 295 6.78 -23.56 23.37
CA CYS A 295 6.94 -23.56 21.93
C CYS A 295 5.80 -24.26 21.20
N THR A 296 5.37 -25.46 21.63
CA THR A 296 4.20 -26.16 21.08
C THR A 296 2.97 -25.26 21.16
N SER A 297 2.63 -24.75 22.34
CA SER A 297 1.43 -23.94 22.51
C SER A 297 1.47 -22.61 21.73
N LEU A 298 2.64 -21.97 21.57
CA LEU A 298 2.74 -20.78 20.72
C LEU A 298 2.68 -21.11 19.22
N ASN A 299 3.34 -22.18 18.79
CA ASN A 299 3.32 -22.70 17.42
C ASN A 299 1.89 -23.03 16.98
N ASP A 300 1.13 -23.72 17.83
CA ASP A 300 -0.23 -24.15 17.54
C ASP A 300 -1.20 -22.96 17.62
N PHE A 301 -1.05 -22.07 18.62
CA PHE A 301 -1.78 -20.81 18.71
C PHE A 301 -1.61 -19.91 17.47
N THR A 302 -0.43 -19.93 16.81
CA THR A 302 -0.22 -19.18 15.55
C THR A 302 -0.85 -19.82 14.30
N LYS A 303 -1.40 -21.03 14.39
CA LYS A 303 -1.99 -21.77 13.25
C LYS A 303 -3.51 -21.81 13.25
N ILE A 304 -4.16 -21.62 14.40
CA ILE A 304 -5.63 -21.68 14.54
C ILE A 304 -6.30 -20.52 13.77
N SER A 305 -7.33 -20.83 12.99
CA SER A 305 -8.12 -19.81 12.30
C SER A 305 -9.05 -19.06 13.25
N MET A 306 -9.23 -17.75 13.03
CA MET A 306 -10.25 -16.95 13.73
C MET A 306 -11.69 -17.48 13.55
N THR A 307 -11.94 -18.35 12.57
CA THR A 307 -13.22 -19.05 12.39
C THR A 307 -13.42 -20.23 13.35
N GLU A 308 -12.32 -20.82 13.82
CA GLU A 308 -12.27 -22.03 14.66
C GLU A 308 -12.17 -21.70 16.15
N VAL A 309 -11.70 -20.50 16.51
CA VAL A 309 -11.61 -20.05 17.90
C VAL A 309 -12.98 -20.05 18.59
N ASP A 310 -13.07 -20.81 19.67
CA ASP A 310 -14.18 -20.86 20.63
C ASP A 310 -13.70 -20.49 22.06
N SER A 311 -14.62 -20.57 23.03
CA SER A 311 -14.35 -20.24 24.44
C SER A 311 -13.52 -21.28 25.18
N GLU A 312 -13.57 -22.54 24.76
CA GLU A 312 -12.87 -23.65 25.42
C GLU A 312 -11.38 -23.62 25.05
N MET A 313 -11.05 -23.41 23.77
CA MET A 313 -9.69 -23.11 23.32
C MET A 313 -9.11 -21.89 24.04
N ILE A 314 -9.89 -20.79 24.14
CA ILE A 314 -9.44 -19.58 24.84
C ILE A 314 -9.15 -19.86 26.32
N SER A 315 -9.96 -20.69 27.01
CA SER A 315 -9.66 -21.10 28.38
C SER A 315 -8.40 -21.95 28.46
N GLY A 316 -8.27 -22.99 27.65
CA GLY A 316 -7.09 -23.87 27.64
C GLY A 316 -5.78 -23.12 27.42
N TYR A 317 -5.75 -22.14 26.51
CA TYR A 317 -4.58 -21.27 26.34
C TYR A 317 -4.34 -20.32 27.53
N LYS A 318 -5.39 -19.82 28.20
CA LYS A 318 -5.23 -19.06 29.46
C LYS A 318 -4.60 -19.92 30.56
N ASP A 319 -5.03 -21.18 30.69
CA ASP A 319 -4.53 -22.11 31.70
C ASP A 319 -3.07 -22.50 31.45
N VAL A 320 -2.70 -22.78 30.19
CA VAL A 320 -1.29 -23.03 29.81
C VAL A 320 -0.42 -21.80 30.02
N PHE A 321 -0.88 -20.59 29.68
CA PHE A 321 -0.12 -19.37 29.94
C PHE A 321 -0.04 -19.04 31.44
N ALA A 322 -1.04 -19.40 32.25
CA ALA A 322 -0.97 -19.31 33.71
C ALA A 322 0.07 -20.30 34.29
N TYR A 323 0.10 -21.54 33.80
CA TYR A 323 1.14 -22.52 34.15
C TYR A 323 2.54 -22.00 33.81
N LEU A 324 2.78 -21.56 32.57
CA LEU A 324 4.08 -21.05 32.13
C LEU A 324 4.52 -19.80 32.92
N LYS A 325 3.59 -18.92 33.28
CA LYS A 325 3.86 -17.80 34.19
C LYS A 325 4.34 -18.27 35.56
N ASN A 326 3.70 -19.31 36.12
CA ASN A 326 4.12 -19.91 37.39
C ASN A 326 5.48 -20.66 37.28
N GLN A 327 5.92 -21.02 36.07
CA GLN A 327 7.26 -21.55 35.77
C GLN A 327 8.31 -20.45 35.50
N GLY A 328 7.97 -19.16 35.67
CA GLY A 328 8.89 -18.02 35.53
C GLY A 328 8.91 -17.33 34.17
N PHE A 329 8.06 -17.75 33.20
CA PHE A 329 8.03 -17.13 31.88
C PHE A 329 7.11 -15.89 31.84
N ASN A 330 7.60 -14.76 31.31
CA ASN A 330 6.77 -13.56 31.11
C ASN A 330 5.93 -13.64 29.82
N VAL A 331 4.97 -14.57 29.79
CA VAL A 331 4.01 -14.74 28.67
C VAL A 331 2.92 -13.64 28.62
N SER A 332 3.16 -12.47 29.22
CA SER A 332 2.18 -11.39 29.30
C SER A 332 1.80 -10.82 27.93
N TRP A 333 2.72 -10.84 26.95
CA TRP A 333 2.45 -10.47 25.57
C TRP A 333 1.51 -11.45 24.86
N ALA A 334 1.66 -12.76 25.12
CA ALA A 334 0.80 -13.80 24.56
C ALA A 334 -0.62 -13.70 25.14
N LEU A 335 -0.73 -13.50 26.47
CA LEU A 335 -2.00 -13.27 27.14
C LEU A 335 -2.69 -11.98 26.66
N ARG A 336 -1.94 -10.90 26.41
CA ARG A 336 -2.48 -9.68 25.77
C ARG A 336 -3.06 -9.96 24.37
N ARG A 337 -2.39 -10.80 23.56
CA ARG A 337 -2.87 -11.19 22.23
C ARG A 337 -4.10 -12.10 22.29
N LEU A 338 -4.13 -13.06 23.20
CA LEU A 338 -5.29 -13.95 23.43
C LEU A 338 -6.53 -13.17 23.88
N ASN A 339 -6.37 -12.24 24.83
CA ASN A 339 -7.47 -11.38 25.28
C ASN A 339 -7.96 -10.41 24.20
N PHE A 340 -7.10 -10.04 23.23
CA PHE A 340 -7.53 -9.28 22.04
C PHE A 340 -8.35 -10.15 21.08
N ILE A 341 -7.93 -11.40 20.84
CA ILE A 341 -8.66 -12.38 20.01
C ILE A 341 -10.04 -12.68 20.62
N GLU A 342 -10.11 -12.92 21.93
CA GLU A 342 -11.36 -13.09 22.68
C GLU A 342 -12.30 -11.90 22.48
N ARG A 343 -11.81 -10.67 22.69
CA ARG A 343 -12.60 -9.45 22.48
C ARG A 343 -13.08 -9.31 21.03
N LEU A 344 -12.25 -9.62 20.04
CA LEU A 344 -12.60 -9.54 18.62
C LEU A 344 -13.62 -10.61 18.21
N ARG A 345 -13.53 -11.81 18.79
CA ARG A 345 -14.44 -12.93 18.52
C ARG A 345 -15.83 -12.70 19.13
N TYR A 346 -15.89 -12.09 20.32
CA TYR A 346 -17.14 -11.79 21.02
C TYR A 346 -17.66 -10.35 20.81
N SER A 347 -16.94 -9.48 20.10
CA SER A 347 -17.43 -8.17 19.68
C SER A 347 -18.48 -8.30 18.57
N LYS A 348 -19.73 -8.52 18.97
CA LYS A 348 -20.88 -8.31 18.08
C LYS A 348 -20.98 -6.82 17.73
N PRO A 349 -21.30 -6.44 16.48
CA PRO A 349 -21.70 -7.30 15.36
C PRO A 349 -20.63 -7.45 14.26
N LEU A 350 -19.41 -6.91 14.46
CA LEU A 350 -18.42 -6.66 13.41
C LEU A 350 -18.01 -7.87 12.56
N VAL A 351 -17.81 -9.04 13.16
CA VAL A 351 -17.33 -10.24 12.42
C VAL A 351 -18.43 -10.84 11.52
N PRO A 352 -19.67 -11.06 12.00
CA PRO A 352 -20.81 -11.37 11.13
C PRO A 352 -21.10 -10.30 10.06
N GLU A 353 -20.96 -9.01 10.38
CA GLU A 353 -21.18 -7.93 9.42
C GLU A 353 -20.15 -7.94 8.29
N LEU A 354 -18.86 -8.15 8.61
CA LEU A 354 -17.79 -8.27 7.62
C LEU A 354 -18.04 -9.45 6.68
N HIS A 355 -18.34 -10.64 7.21
CA HIS A 355 -18.70 -11.81 6.39
C HIS A 355 -19.95 -11.54 5.51
N ALA A 356 -20.93 -10.80 6.02
CA ALA A 356 -22.12 -10.41 5.26
C ALA A 356 -21.84 -9.29 4.23
N ILE A 357 -20.68 -8.62 4.29
CA ILE A 357 -20.18 -7.71 3.25
C ILE A 357 -19.41 -8.53 2.20
N ASP A 358 -18.51 -9.43 2.62
CA ASP A 358 -17.74 -10.29 1.72
C ASP A 358 -18.64 -11.14 0.81
N CYS A 359 -19.70 -11.76 1.35
CA CYS A 359 -20.70 -12.48 0.55
C CYS A 359 -21.48 -11.58 -0.44
N ARG A 360 -21.63 -10.28 -0.16
CA ARG A 360 -22.24 -9.33 -1.10
C ARG A 360 -21.27 -8.93 -2.20
N ILE A 361 -20.00 -8.70 -1.86
CA ILE A 361 -18.92 -8.39 -2.81
C ILE A 361 -18.81 -9.50 -3.88
N GLU A 362 -18.73 -10.78 -3.50
CA GLU A 362 -18.62 -11.86 -4.48
C GLU A 362 -19.92 -12.07 -5.29
N ASN A 363 -21.10 -11.85 -4.70
CA ASN A 363 -22.37 -11.89 -5.43
C ASN A 363 -22.45 -10.80 -6.51
N ASP A 364 -22.06 -9.56 -6.17
CA ASP A 364 -22.07 -8.45 -7.12
C ASP A 364 -20.94 -8.56 -8.16
N ARG A 365 -19.82 -9.21 -7.81
CA ARG A 365 -18.74 -9.60 -8.73
C ARG A 365 -19.22 -10.59 -9.80
N SER A 366 -19.99 -11.61 -9.43
CA SER A 366 -20.57 -12.56 -10.39
C SER A 366 -21.51 -11.86 -11.38
N LYS A 367 -22.41 -10.99 -10.90
CA LYS A 367 -23.30 -10.19 -11.77
C LYS A 367 -22.51 -9.30 -12.73
N LEU A 368 -21.40 -8.73 -12.28
CA LEU A 368 -20.53 -7.90 -13.13
C LEU A 368 -19.87 -8.72 -14.24
N GLN A 369 -19.51 -9.99 -13.97
CA GLN A 369 -19.01 -10.92 -14.99
C GLN A 369 -20.10 -11.31 -16.01
N GLU A 370 -21.34 -11.56 -15.57
CA GLU A 370 -22.50 -11.81 -16.45
C GLU A 370 -22.78 -10.60 -17.36
N LEU A 371 -22.78 -9.39 -16.80
CA LEU A 371 -22.95 -8.14 -17.56
C LEU A 371 -21.81 -7.92 -18.56
N GLN A 372 -20.56 -8.21 -18.20
CA GLN A 372 -19.41 -8.11 -19.11
C GLN A 372 -19.56 -9.08 -20.30
N ALA A 373 -19.97 -10.33 -20.05
CA ALA A 373 -20.21 -11.30 -21.13
C ALA A 373 -21.33 -10.85 -22.09
N CYS A 374 -22.39 -10.23 -21.55
CA CYS A 374 -23.46 -9.63 -22.36
C CYS A 374 -22.95 -8.44 -23.21
N VAL A 375 -22.10 -7.58 -22.67
CA VAL A 375 -21.48 -6.46 -23.40
C VAL A 375 -20.60 -6.95 -24.56
N ASP A 376 -19.81 -8.01 -24.37
CA ASP A 376 -18.97 -8.55 -25.44
C ASP A 376 -19.78 -9.29 -26.53
N ASP A 377 -20.90 -9.95 -26.20
CA ASP A 377 -21.86 -10.48 -27.20
C ASP A 377 -22.48 -9.36 -28.06
N VAL A 378 -22.97 -8.30 -27.43
CA VAL A 378 -23.54 -7.13 -28.13
C VAL A 378 -22.50 -6.46 -29.04
N LYS A 379 -21.24 -6.39 -28.60
CA LYS A 379 -20.12 -5.84 -29.36
C LYS A 379 -19.76 -6.70 -30.58
N ILE A 380 -19.81 -8.03 -30.47
CA ILE A 380 -19.64 -8.95 -31.63
C ILE A 380 -20.77 -8.72 -32.65
N LYS A 381 -22.03 -8.63 -32.18
CA LYS A 381 -23.19 -8.35 -33.05
C LYS A 381 -23.10 -6.99 -33.76
N LEU A 382 -22.56 -5.97 -33.09
CA LEU A 382 -22.31 -4.67 -33.69
C LEU A 382 -21.23 -4.72 -34.78
N GLN A 383 -20.20 -5.56 -34.62
CA GLN A 383 -19.14 -5.77 -35.62
C GLN A 383 -19.64 -6.50 -36.86
N ASP A 384 -20.51 -7.52 -36.72
CA ASP A 384 -21.20 -8.16 -37.87
C ASP A 384 -22.03 -7.14 -38.67
N LEU A 385 -22.86 -6.35 -37.98
CA LEU A 385 -23.70 -5.34 -38.61
C LEU A 385 -22.86 -4.28 -39.36
N GLN A 386 -21.72 -3.86 -38.79
CA GLN A 386 -20.79 -2.95 -39.47
C GLN A 386 -20.22 -3.56 -40.76
N ALA A 387 -19.74 -4.82 -40.70
CA ALA A 387 -19.20 -5.51 -41.87
C ALA A 387 -20.23 -5.64 -43.01
N ARG A 388 -21.49 -5.94 -42.66
CA ARG A 388 -22.61 -6.03 -43.61
C ARG A 388 -23.00 -4.67 -44.21
N VAL A 389 -22.85 -3.58 -43.46
CA VAL A 389 -23.04 -2.21 -43.99
C VAL A 389 -21.95 -1.85 -44.99
N ASP A 390 -20.69 -2.18 -44.72
CA ASP A 390 -19.58 -1.92 -45.64
C ASP A 390 -19.62 -2.82 -46.90
N GLU A 391 -20.07 -4.08 -46.78
CA GLU A 391 -20.38 -4.93 -47.93
C GLU A 391 -21.51 -4.34 -48.80
N SER A 392 -22.58 -3.85 -48.17
CA SER A 392 -23.70 -3.21 -48.88
C SER A 392 -23.28 -1.92 -49.59
N LYS A 393 -22.39 -1.15 -48.97
CA LYS A 393 -21.81 0.09 -49.51
C LYS A 393 -20.91 -0.15 -50.72
N THR A 394 -20.07 -1.19 -50.67
CA THR A 394 -19.20 -1.55 -51.81
C THR A 394 -20.02 -2.09 -53.00
N LYS A 395 -21.08 -2.88 -52.75
CA LYS A 395 -22.05 -3.28 -53.80
C LYS A 395 -22.72 -2.07 -54.47
N LEU A 396 -23.21 -1.11 -53.68
CA LEU A 396 -23.82 0.12 -54.20
C LEU A 396 -22.84 0.93 -55.07
N GLN A 397 -21.56 1.01 -54.69
CA GLN A 397 -20.53 1.68 -55.49
C GLN A 397 -20.25 0.95 -56.82
N ALA A 398 -20.28 -0.39 -56.82
CA ALA A 398 -20.15 -1.18 -58.05
C ALA A 398 -21.33 -0.96 -59.00
N GLU A 399 -22.57 -0.95 -58.50
CA GLU A 399 -23.77 -0.64 -59.29
C GLU A 399 -23.76 0.78 -59.86
N GLN A 400 -23.35 1.78 -59.05
CA GLN A 400 -23.18 3.16 -59.51
C GLN A 400 -22.14 3.26 -60.64
N THR A 401 -21.03 2.52 -60.53
CA THR A 401 -19.98 2.46 -61.55
C THR A 401 -20.49 1.80 -62.84
N LEU A 402 -21.22 0.68 -62.73
CA LEU A 402 -21.83 0.00 -63.86
C LEU A 402 -22.88 0.88 -64.57
N ARG A 403 -23.72 1.60 -63.80
CA ARG A 403 -24.67 2.58 -64.35
C ARG A 403 -23.95 3.66 -65.15
N MET A 404 -22.84 4.20 -64.65
CA MET A 404 -22.05 5.20 -65.36
C MET A 404 -21.47 4.65 -66.67
N GLN A 405 -20.93 3.43 -66.65
CA GLN A 405 -20.44 2.75 -67.86
C GLN A 405 -21.55 2.56 -68.90
N LYS A 406 -22.76 2.17 -68.47
CA LYS A 406 -23.91 2.00 -69.37
C LYS A 406 -24.45 3.32 -69.93
N LEU A 407 -24.38 4.42 -69.19
CA LEU A 407 -24.68 5.75 -69.73
C LEU A 407 -23.67 6.16 -70.81
N ILE A 408 -22.38 5.86 -70.62
CA ILE A 408 -21.33 6.13 -71.64
C ILE A 408 -21.51 5.24 -72.89
N GLU A 409 -21.99 4.00 -72.75
CA GLU A 409 -22.38 3.16 -73.89
C GLU A 409 -23.56 3.76 -74.67
N ILE A 410 -24.59 4.24 -73.96
CA ILE A 410 -25.77 4.90 -74.57
C ILE A 410 -25.35 6.18 -75.30
N GLU A 411 -24.48 7.01 -74.70
CA GLU A 411 -24.00 8.25 -75.31
C GLU A 411 -23.24 7.99 -76.62
N LYS A 412 -22.43 6.93 -76.68
CA LYS A 412 -21.71 6.52 -77.89
C LYS A 412 -22.63 6.01 -79.00
N ALA A 413 -23.77 5.42 -78.64
CA ALA A 413 -24.71 4.82 -79.60
C ALA A 413 -25.79 5.81 -80.08
N PHE A 414 -26.20 6.76 -79.23
CA PHE A 414 -27.38 7.62 -79.45
C PHE A 414 -27.11 9.12 -79.21
N GLY A 415 -25.86 9.51 -78.92
CA GLY A 415 -25.49 10.88 -78.59
C GLY A 415 -26.04 11.36 -77.24
N THR A 416 -25.88 12.66 -76.99
CA THR A 416 -26.28 13.31 -75.74
C THR A 416 -27.80 13.39 -75.52
N VAL A 417 -28.60 13.20 -76.58
CA VAL A 417 -30.07 13.07 -76.49
C VAL A 417 -30.44 11.69 -75.90
N GLY A 418 -29.75 10.62 -76.33
CA GLY A 418 -29.95 9.28 -75.78
C GLY A 418 -29.68 9.20 -74.27
N THR A 419 -28.66 9.90 -73.76
CA THR A 419 -28.38 9.95 -72.32
C THR A 419 -29.35 10.83 -71.54
N LYS A 420 -29.86 11.94 -72.10
CA LYS A 420 -30.95 12.72 -71.47
C LYS A 420 -32.19 11.86 -71.26
N LEU A 421 -32.65 11.18 -72.32
CA LEU A 421 -33.79 10.24 -72.26
C LEU A 421 -33.55 9.06 -71.30
N ALA A 422 -32.33 8.53 -71.22
CA ALA A 422 -31.98 7.41 -70.32
C ALA A 422 -31.78 7.80 -68.84
N VAL A 423 -31.69 9.11 -68.53
CA VAL A 423 -31.57 9.64 -67.16
C VAL A 423 -32.87 10.29 -66.68
N GLY A 424 -33.72 10.77 -67.58
CA GLY A 424 -34.98 11.46 -67.29
C GLY A 424 -36.24 10.68 -67.67
N PHE A 425 -37.30 11.42 -67.97
CA PHE A 425 -38.53 10.90 -68.57
C PHE A 425 -38.62 11.32 -70.04
N ILE A 426 -39.32 10.55 -70.86
CA ILE A 426 -39.43 10.74 -72.33
C ILE A 426 -39.91 12.15 -72.73
N GLY A 427 -40.67 12.83 -71.87
CA GLY A 427 -41.15 14.20 -72.12
C GLY A 427 -40.15 15.32 -71.83
N ASN A 428 -39.01 15.05 -71.17
CA ASN A 428 -38.06 16.10 -70.77
C ASN A 428 -37.41 16.77 -72.00
N ASP A 429 -37.04 15.97 -73.00
CA ASP A 429 -36.38 16.40 -74.23
C ASP A 429 -37.34 17.13 -75.19
N LEU A 430 -38.65 17.10 -74.94
CA LEU A 430 -39.67 17.82 -75.73
C LEU A 430 -39.89 19.28 -75.28
N LEU A 431 -39.28 19.69 -74.16
CA LEU A 431 -39.49 21.01 -73.54
C LEU A 431 -38.22 21.86 -73.45
N SER A 432 -37.06 21.33 -73.83
CA SER A 432 -35.84 22.13 -73.98
C SER A 432 -35.83 22.82 -75.34
N CYS A 433 -36.18 24.11 -75.36
CA CYS A 433 -35.79 25.01 -76.45
C CYS A 433 -34.30 25.38 -76.32
N ASP A 434 -33.60 25.49 -77.44
CA ASP A 434 -32.26 26.10 -77.54
C ASP A 434 -32.33 27.64 -77.48
#